data_AF-A0A0K2TCR7-F1
#
_entry.id   AF-A0A0K2TCR7-F1
#
_cell.length_a   1.000
_cell.length_b   1.000
_cell.length_c   1.000
_cell.angle_alpha   90.00
_cell.angle_beta   90.00
_cell.angle_gamma   90.00
#
_symmetry.space_group_name_H-M   'P 1'
#
loop_
_entity.id
_entity.type
_entity.pdbx_description
1 polymer ?
#
loop_
_entity_poly.entity_id
_entity_poly.type
_entity_poly.pdbx_seq_one_letter_code
_entity_poly.pdbx_strand_id
1 'polypeptide(L)'
;FKKGFQEYLNNFSLKNVQQEDLWNSLQKFVKDIDVKSVMDEWTTQAGYPLVTVRVHEKGRCMAIIQKQFLDTKENNSTQLWKIPLSYKLINITDQTFVGSNLTHIDNVTTTKIHDHLIG
;
A
#
# COMPACT_ATOMS: atom_id res chain seq x y z
N PHE A 1 13.08 -7.62 -0.42
CA PHE A 1 13.10 -7.89 1.02
C PHE A 1 14.36 -8.63 1.49
N LYS A 2 14.52 -9.96 1.24
CA LYS A 2 15.65 -10.77 1.78
C LYS A 2 17.04 -10.13 1.63
N LYS A 3 17.38 -9.61 0.44
CA LYS A 3 18.67 -8.96 0.18
C LYS A 3 18.92 -7.73 1.07
N GLY A 4 17.92 -6.86 1.21
CA GLY A 4 18.01 -5.68 2.08
C GLY A 4 18.12 -6.03 3.56
N PHE A 5 17.42 -7.08 4.00
CA PHE A 5 17.54 -7.58 5.36
C PHE A 5 18.92 -8.21 5.63
N GLN A 6 19.44 -8.98 4.68
CA GLN A 6 20.81 -9.53 4.78
C GLN A 6 21.85 -8.41 4.82
N GLU A 7 21.70 -7.38 3.99
CA GLU A 7 22.59 -6.22 4.01
C GLU A 7 22.55 -5.49 5.36
N TYR A 8 21.35 -5.26 5.90
CA TYR A 8 21.18 -4.65 7.22
C TYR A 8 21.93 -5.43 8.31
N LEU A 9 21.70 -6.75 8.41
CA LEU A 9 22.36 -7.59 9.41
C LEU A 9 23.89 -7.59 9.26
N ASN A 10 24.40 -7.62 8.02
CA ASN A 10 25.83 -7.60 7.78
C ASN A 10 26.48 -6.26 8.17
N ASN A 11 25.82 -5.13 7.89
CA ASN A 11 26.36 -3.80 8.14
C ASN A 11 26.33 -3.39 9.63
N PHE A 12 25.31 -3.89 10.35
CA PHE A 12 25.01 -3.48 11.73
C PHE A 12 25.20 -4.60 12.77
N SER A 13 25.86 -5.71 12.40
CA SER A 13 26.17 -6.79 13.34
C SER A 13 26.91 -6.26 14.58
N LEU A 14 26.39 -6.59 15.76
CA LEU A 14 26.92 -6.20 17.08
C LEU A 14 26.98 -4.68 17.34
N LYS A 15 26.23 -3.88 16.58
CA LYS A 15 26.11 -2.42 16.75
C LYS A 15 24.71 -2.03 17.23
N ASN A 16 24.61 -0.83 17.78
CA ASN A 16 23.32 -0.19 18.02
C ASN A 16 22.77 0.34 16.69
N VAL A 17 21.44 0.31 16.57
CA VAL A 17 20.72 0.62 15.33
C VAL A 17 19.51 1.49 15.63
N GLN A 18 19.12 2.30 14.65
CA GLN A 18 17.85 3.00 14.63
C GLN A 18 16.96 2.44 13.51
N GLN A 19 15.68 2.82 13.50
CA GLN A 19 14.72 2.35 12.49
C GLN A 19 15.15 2.76 11.07
N GLU A 20 15.79 3.93 10.92
CA GLU A 20 16.25 4.48 9.66
C GLU A 20 17.31 3.60 9.00
N ASP A 21 18.15 2.92 9.79
CA ASP A 21 19.18 2.00 9.30
C ASP A 21 18.56 0.80 8.54
N LEU A 22 17.43 0.31 9.04
CA LEU A 22 16.68 -0.76 8.40
C LEU A 22 16.02 -0.25 7.11
N TRP A 23 15.35 0.90 7.15
CA TRP A 23 14.70 1.48 5.97
C TRP A 23 15.70 1.75 4.85
N ASN A 24 16.86 2.31 5.17
CA ASN A 24 17.93 2.56 4.21
C ASN A 24 18.45 1.27 3.57
N SER A 25 18.61 0.21 4.35
CA SER A 25 19.07 -1.10 3.85
C SER A 25 18.03 -1.77 2.95
N LEU A 26 16.74 -1.60 3.24
CA LEU A 26 15.64 -2.11 2.41
C LEU A 26 15.46 -1.30 1.12
N GLN A 27 15.55 0.03 1.19
CA GLN A 27 15.38 0.95 0.06
C GLN A 27 16.33 0.64 -1.09
N LYS A 28 17.57 0.19 -0.81
CA LYS A 28 18.55 -0.19 -1.84
C LYS A 28 18.05 -1.24 -2.83
N PHE A 29 17.07 -2.05 -2.44
CA PHE A 29 16.50 -3.12 -3.26
C PHE A 29 15.05 -2.88 -3.67
N VAL A 30 14.52 -1.68 -3.44
CA VAL A 30 13.16 -1.28 -3.79
C VAL A 30 13.23 0.01 -4.60
N LYS A 31 12.70 0.01 -5.82
CA LYS A 31 12.78 1.18 -6.72
C LYS A 31 11.52 2.02 -6.73
N ASP A 32 10.36 1.36 -6.71
CA ASP A 32 9.08 2.00 -7.01
C ASP A 32 8.33 2.50 -5.77
N ILE A 33 8.94 2.34 -4.58
CA ILE A 33 8.35 2.69 -3.29
C ILE A 33 9.42 3.39 -2.45
N ASP A 34 9.07 4.53 -1.87
CA ASP A 34 9.82 5.15 -0.79
C ASP A 34 9.54 4.39 0.51
N VAL A 35 10.40 3.43 0.82
CA VAL A 35 10.29 2.53 1.96
C VAL A 35 10.28 3.31 3.26
N LYS A 36 11.13 4.33 3.40
CA LYS A 36 11.20 5.14 4.62
C LYS A 36 9.87 5.85 4.82
N SER A 37 9.39 6.56 3.80
CA SER A 37 8.16 7.30 3.94
C SER A 37 6.93 6.42 4.18
N VAL A 38 6.86 5.24 3.57
CA VAL A 38 5.81 4.27 3.90
C VAL A 38 5.95 3.86 5.36
N MET A 39 7.10 3.34 5.75
CA MET A 39 7.27 2.74 7.07
C MET A 39 7.13 3.74 8.21
N ASP A 40 7.59 4.98 8.04
CA ASP A 40 7.41 6.04 9.04
C ASP A 40 5.92 6.23 9.38
N GLU A 41 5.03 6.25 8.40
CA GLU A 41 3.59 6.41 8.63
C GLU A 41 2.98 5.18 9.33
N TRP A 42 3.51 3.98 9.09
CA TRP A 42 3.05 2.75 9.72
C TRP A 42 3.58 2.54 11.14
N THR A 43 4.76 3.05 11.48
CA THR A 43 5.38 2.85 12.81
C THR A 43 5.13 3.98 13.80
N THR A 44 4.82 5.18 13.32
CA THR A 44 4.64 6.37 14.18
C THR A 44 3.19 6.71 14.50
N GLN A 45 2.22 6.15 13.76
CA GLN A 45 0.79 6.39 13.97
C GLN A 45 0.14 5.21 14.69
N ALA A 46 -0.68 5.49 15.71
CA ALA A 46 -1.42 4.45 16.42
C ALA A 46 -2.58 3.89 15.58
N GLY A 47 -2.77 2.57 15.63
CA GLY A 47 -3.85 1.90 14.92
C GLY A 47 -3.46 1.46 13.50
N TYR A 48 -4.45 1.33 12.62
CA TYR A 48 -4.28 0.84 11.26
C TYR A 48 -5.43 1.31 10.34
N PRO A 49 -5.22 1.38 9.02
CA PRO A 49 -6.25 1.83 8.09
C PRO A 49 -7.29 0.74 7.79
N LEU A 50 -8.55 1.15 7.68
CA LEU A 50 -9.62 0.44 7.00
C LEU A 50 -9.69 0.93 5.55
N VAL A 51 -9.38 0.04 4.61
CA VAL A 51 -9.50 0.32 3.16
C VAL A 51 -10.85 -0.18 2.66
N THR A 52 -11.68 0.74 2.18
CA THR A 52 -12.95 0.44 1.51
C THR A 52 -12.78 0.56 0.01
N VAL A 53 -13.08 -0.52 -0.71
CA VAL A 53 -13.09 -0.55 -2.17
C VAL A 53 -14.53 -0.57 -2.66
N ARG A 54 -14.90 0.39 -3.51
CA ARG A 54 -16.20 0.45 -4.18
C ARG A 54 -16.01 0.34 -5.68
N VAL A 55 -16.69 -0.62 -6.28
CA VAL A 55 -16.68 -0.84 -7.72
C VAL A 55 -17.95 -0.23 -8.31
N HIS A 56 -17.78 0.59 -9.33
CA HIS A 56 -18.86 1.29 -10.02
C HIS A 56 -18.89 0.94 -11.51
N GLU A 57 -19.93 1.40 -12.21
CA GLU A 57 -20.03 1.34 -13.67
C GLU A 57 -19.90 -0.06 -14.28
N LYS A 58 -20.46 -1.08 -13.61
CA LYS A 58 -20.38 -2.50 -14.00
C LYS A 58 -18.94 -3.05 -14.03
N GLY A 59 -18.07 -2.58 -13.13
CA GLY A 59 -16.69 -3.10 -13.05
C GLY A 59 -15.66 -2.28 -13.81
N ARG A 60 -16.00 -1.09 -14.30
CA ARG A 60 -15.08 -0.23 -15.07
C ARG A 60 -14.38 0.84 -14.23
N CYS A 61 -14.91 1.13 -13.05
CA CYS A 61 -14.37 2.15 -12.16
C CYS A 61 -14.25 1.62 -10.74
N MET A 62 -13.13 1.93 -10.07
CA MET A 62 -12.88 1.56 -8.69
C MET A 62 -12.54 2.82 -7.88
N ALA A 63 -13.29 3.04 -6.80
CA ALA A 63 -12.99 4.04 -5.78
C ALA A 63 -12.40 3.35 -4.56
N ILE A 64 -11.25 3.84 -4.12
CA ILE A 64 -10.53 3.33 -2.96
C ILE A 64 -10.49 4.43 -1.91
N ILE A 65 -10.95 4.12 -0.71
CA ILE A 65 -11.17 5.06 0.37
C ILE A 65 -10.48 4.50 1.61
N GLN A 66 -9.68 5.31 2.29
CA GLN A 66 -9.08 4.92 3.56
C GLN A 66 -9.62 5.78 4.72
N LYS A 67 -9.66 5.17 5.91
CA LYS A 67 -9.86 5.84 7.19
C LYS A 67 -9.21 5.02 8.29
N GLN A 68 -8.90 5.58 9.45
CA GLN A 68 -8.45 4.78 10.59
C GLN A 68 -9.53 3.75 10.96
N PHE A 69 -9.16 2.51 11.28
CA PHE A 69 -10.08 1.55 11.86
C PHE A 69 -10.25 1.85 13.37
N LEU A 70 -11.50 2.05 13.79
CA LEU A 70 -11.88 2.24 15.19
C LEU A 70 -13.11 1.38 15.47
N ASP A 71 -13.18 0.80 16.67
CA ASP A 71 -14.34 0.02 17.13
C ASP A 71 -15.54 0.93 17.54
N THR A 72 -15.35 2.25 17.48
CA THR A 72 -16.37 3.26 17.77
C THR A 72 -17.10 3.71 16.51
N LYS A 73 -18.39 4.04 16.66
CA LYS A 73 -19.23 4.52 15.54
C LYS A 73 -18.78 5.88 15.00
N GLU A 74 -18.20 6.72 15.85
CA GLU A 74 -17.64 8.01 15.45
C GLU A 74 -16.15 7.85 15.12
N ASN A 75 -15.77 8.39 13.97
CA ASN A 75 -14.40 8.39 13.49
C ASN A 75 -14.10 9.76 12.88
N ASN A 76 -13.58 10.65 13.72
CA ASN A 76 -13.10 11.97 13.35
C ASN A 76 -11.58 11.99 13.12
N SER A 77 -10.96 10.83 12.92
CA SER A 77 -9.52 10.73 12.73
C SER A 77 -9.12 11.24 11.36
N THR A 78 -8.07 12.07 11.34
CA THR A 78 -7.44 12.59 10.12
C THR A 78 -6.18 11.81 9.76
N GLN A 79 -5.89 10.71 10.45
CA GLN A 79 -4.71 9.87 10.19
C GLN A 79 -4.85 9.14 8.86
N LEU A 80 -3.76 9.17 8.09
CA LEU A 80 -3.65 8.53 6.78
C LEU A 80 -2.37 7.75 6.70
N TRP A 81 -2.41 6.67 5.92
CA TRP A 81 -1.28 5.81 5.66
C TRP A 81 -0.99 5.77 4.16
N LYS A 82 0.30 5.68 3.82
CA LYS A 82 0.80 5.27 2.52
C LYS A 82 0.71 3.76 2.46
N ILE A 83 -0.32 3.30 1.76
CA ILE A 83 -0.64 1.88 1.63
C ILE A 83 -0.19 1.41 0.25
N PRO A 84 0.89 0.61 0.13
CA PRO A 84 1.25 -0.03 -1.14
C PRO A 84 0.22 -1.12 -1.45
N LEU A 85 -0.81 -0.76 -2.22
CA LEU A 85 -1.91 -1.65 -2.56
C LEU A 85 -1.65 -2.31 -3.91
N SER A 86 -1.96 -3.60 -4.00
CA SER A 86 -2.05 -4.32 -5.27
C SER A 86 -3.42 -4.98 -5.35
N TYR A 87 -3.99 -5.01 -6.55
CA TYR A 87 -5.28 -5.66 -6.77
C TYR A 87 -5.25 -6.54 -8.01
N LYS A 88 -6.11 -7.57 -7.99
CA LYS A 88 -6.31 -8.48 -9.11
C LYS A 88 -7.79 -8.56 -9.42
N LEU A 89 -8.16 -8.15 -10.63
CA LEU A 89 -9.50 -8.33 -11.18
C LEU A 89 -9.53 -9.63 -11.97
N ILE A 90 -10.64 -10.34 -11.86
CA ILE A 90 -10.89 -11.58 -12.59
C ILE A 90 -12.10 -11.31 -13.49
N ASN A 91 -11.91 -11.41 -14.80
CA ASN A 91 -13.06 -11.46 -15.68
C ASN A 91 -13.62 -12.89 -15.66
N ILE A 92 -14.84 -13.04 -15.16
CA ILE A 92 -15.44 -14.36 -14.93
C ILE A 92 -15.80 -15.05 -16.25
N THR A 93 -16.06 -14.29 -17.32
CA THR A 93 -16.44 -14.85 -18.63
C THR A 93 -15.24 -15.48 -19.35
N ASP A 94 -14.07 -14.85 -19.29
CA ASP A 94 -12.89 -15.27 -20.06
C ASP A 94 -11.74 -15.78 -19.19
N GLN A 95 -11.94 -15.83 -17.86
CA GLN A 95 -10.92 -16.21 -16.85
C GLN A 95 -9.61 -15.40 -16.92
N THR A 96 -9.64 -14.24 -17.57
CA THR A 96 -8.48 -13.36 -17.72
C THR A 96 -8.29 -12.49 -16.47
N PHE A 97 -7.03 -12.08 -16.24
CA PHE A 97 -6.65 -11.28 -15.07
C PHE A 97 -6.15 -9.90 -15.49
N VAL A 98 -6.70 -8.86 -14.87
CA VAL A 98 -6.19 -7.48 -14.97
C VAL A 98 -5.78 -7.03 -13.58
N GLY A 99 -4.52 -6.62 -13.40
CA GLY A 99 -4.01 -6.14 -12.12
C GLY A 99 -3.18 -4.88 -12.30
N SER A 100 -3.20 -4.01 -11.30
CA SER A 100 -2.27 -2.89 -11.21
C SER A 100 -1.89 -2.61 -9.76
N ASN A 101 -0.80 -1.86 -9.60
CA ASN A 101 -0.27 -1.46 -8.30
C ASN A 101 -0.62 0.02 -8.07
N LEU A 102 -1.05 0.34 -6.86
CA LEU A 102 -1.30 1.70 -6.40
C LEU A 102 -0.40 1.96 -5.19
N THR A 103 0.55 2.87 -5.36
CA THR A 103 1.55 3.20 -4.34
C THR A 103 1.15 4.39 -3.47
N HIS A 104 0.09 5.11 -3.84
CA HIS A 104 -0.46 6.22 -3.09
C HIS A 104 -1.99 6.27 -3.21
N ILE A 105 -2.66 6.40 -2.07
CA ILE A 105 -4.12 6.50 -1.97
C ILE A 105 -4.42 7.66 -1.03
N ASP A 106 -5.10 8.69 -1.52
CA ASP A 106 -5.63 9.79 -0.72
C ASP A 106 -6.95 9.38 -0.04
N ASN A 107 -7.61 10.28 0.72
CA ASN A 107 -8.91 10.03 1.35
C ASN A 107 -9.92 9.37 0.39
N VAL A 108 -9.87 9.74 -0.89
CA VAL A 108 -10.57 9.08 -1.99
C VAL A 108 -9.67 9.08 -3.20
N THR A 109 -9.32 7.91 -3.71
CA THR A 109 -8.64 7.75 -5.01
C THR A 109 -9.53 6.96 -5.95
N THR A 110 -9.86 7.56 -7.09
CA THR A 110 -10.63 6.91 -8.15
C THR A 110 -9.69 6.49 -9.26
N THR A 111 -9.67 5.19 -9.57
CA THR A 111 -8.88 4.63 -10.66
C THR A 111 -9.82 4.06 -11.71
N LYS A 112 -9.65 4.49 -12.97
CA LYS A 112 -10.31 3.83 -14.11
C LYS A 112 -9.64 2.47 -14.32
N ILE A 113 -10.43 1.43 -14.41
CA ILE A 113 -9.93 0.12 -14.81
C ILE A 113 -9.72 0.23 -16.32
N HIS A 114 -8.46 0.24 -16.78
CA HIS A 114 -8.14 0.43 -18.19
C HIS A 114 -8.85 -0.63 -19.05
N ASP A 115 -9.72 -0.17 -19.95
CA ASP A 115 -10.39 -0.95 -20.98
C ASP A 115 -9.37 -1.46 -22.00
N HIS A 116 -8.60 -2.49 -21.66
CA HIS A 116 -8.22 -3.46 -22.67
C HIS A 116 -9.19 -4.63 -22.47
N LEU A 117 -9.96 -4.96 -23.51
CA LEU A 117 -11.00 -6.01 -23.57
C LEU A 117 -12.44 -5.52 -23.31
N ILE A 118 -12.91 -4.56 -24.13
CA ILE A 118 -14.31 -4.59 -24.58
C ILE A 118 -14.26 -4.64 -26.11
N GLY A 119 -14.40 -5.84 -26.65
CA GLY A 119 -14.69 -6.14 -28.04
C GLY A 119 -15.85 -7.10 -28.09
#